data_AF-A0A442X9M3-F1
#
_entry.id   AF-A0A442X9M3-F1
#
_cell.length_a   1.000
_cell.length_b   1.000
_cell.length_c   1.000
_cell.angle_alpha   90.00
_cell.angle_beta   90.00
_cell.angle_gamma   90.00
#
_symmetry.space_group_name_H-M   'P 1'
#
loop_
_entity.id
_entity.type
_entity.pdbx_description
1 polymer ?
#
loop_
_entity_poly.entity_id
_entity_poly.type
_entity_poly.pdbx_seq_one_letter_code
_entity_poly.pdbx_strand_id
1 'polypeptide(L)'
;MKFGIAFGAVVLALAGSLSLSSPQAVASSDEIVAARQASMKAMAAAAKTIAEMFGGKRAYDAASFKAAAEALSARTGPALMAEFPAGTLGAPSGAKAEIDQARPEFEALASHIGELADALAAKAETAPARITGDMRMGAMTSMDGGSLLGKRLKTTEADPAGLPAEHLLHLILQDCSSCHSKFRQKVK
;
A
#
# COMPACT_ATOMS: atom_id res chain seq x y z
N MET A 1 9.47 -85.40 18.28
CA MET A 1 9.70 -84.26 17.36
C MET A 1 8.32 -83.72 17.00
N LYS A 2 7.93 -82.54 17.52
CA LYS A 2 7.62 -81.30 16.75
C LYS A 2 6.40 -81.45 15.81
N PHE A 3 5.32 -80.65 15.76
CA PHE A 3 4.81 -79.35 16.27
C PHE A 3 3.26 -79.46 16.07
N GLY A 4 2.34 -78.81 16.78
CA GLY A 4 2.23 -77.41 17.19
C GLY A 4 1.01 -76.78 16.50
N ILE A 5 -0.08 -76.57 17.25
CA ILE A 5 -1.39 -76.02 16.84
C ILE A 5 -1.25 -74.54 16.46
N ALA A 6 -2.01 -74.07 15.46
CA ALA A 6 -2.19 -72.64 15.20
C ALA A 6 -3.68 -72.29 15.03
N PHE A 7 -4.21 -71.55 16.01
CA PHE A 7 -5.43 -70.75 15.91
C PHE A 7 -5.03 -69.34 15.50
N GLY A 8 -5.55 -68.84 14.38
CA GLY A 8 -5.35 -67.46 13.93
C GLY A 8 -6.49 -66.56 14.42
N ALA A 9 -6.18 -65.62 15.31
CA ALA A 9 -7.07 -64.52 15.70
C ALA A 9 -6.86 -63.32 14.77
N VAL A 10 -7.95 -62.76 14.23
CA VAL A 10 -7.95 -61.53 13.44
C VAL A 10 -8.12 -60.34 14.39
N VAL A 11 -7.13 -59.45 14.44
CA VAL A 11 -7.17 -58.18 15.18
C VAL A 11 -7.36 -57.05 14.18
N LEU A 12 -8.48 -56.32 14.31
CA LEU A 12 -8.83 -55.16 13.49
C LEU A 12 -8.20 -53.90 14.11
N ALA A 13 -7.24 -53.27 13.44
CA ALA A 13 -6.58 -52.05 13.90
C ALA A 13 -7.28 -50.81 13.32
N LEU A 14 -7.89 -49.98 14.19
CA LEU A 14 -8.33 -48.62 13.84
C LEU A 14 -7.14 -47.66 13.94
N ALA A 15 -6.70 -47.09 12.82
CA ALA A 15 -5.74 -45.99 12.79
C ALA A 15 -6.49 -44.65 12.81
N GLY A 16 -6.40 -43.92 13.92
CA GLY A 16 -6.91 -42.56 14.04
C GLY A 16 -5.85 -41.54 13.60
N SER A 17 -6.18 -40.71 12.60
CA SER A 17 -5.33 -39.62 12.11
C SER A 17 -5.39 -38.43 13.08
N LEU A 18 -4.29 -38.12 13.77
CA LEU A 18 -4.14 -36.87 14.52
C LEU A 18 -3.74 -35.74 13.56
N SER A 19 -4.67 -34.83 13.27
CA SER A 19 -4.35 -33.55 12.63
C SER A 19 -3.69 -32.62 13.65
N LEU A 20 -2.39 -32.37 13.51
CA LEU A 20 -1.69 -31.33 14.27
C LEU A 20 -2.06 -29.97 13.68
N SER A 21 -2.89 -29.19 14.38
CA SER A 21 -3.06 -27.76 14.11
C SER A 21 -1.91 -26.99 14.76
N SER A 22 -1.00 -26.45 13.97
CA SER A 22 0.04 -25.54 14.47
C SER A 22 -0.60 -24.24 14.98
N PRO A 23 -0.25 -23.74 16.17
CA PRO A 23 -0.70 -22.42 16.61
C PRO A 23 -0.08 -21.35 15.71
N GLN A 24 -0.92 -20.58 15.01
CA GLN A 24 -0.49 -19.34 14.37
C GLN A 24 -0.10 -18.37 15.48
N ALA A 25 1.18 -17.99 15.54
CA ALA A 25 1.64 -16.95 16.45
C ALA A 25 0.95 -15.63 16.06
N VAL A 26 0.09 -15.11 16.94
CA VAL A 26 -0.47 -13.77 16.79
C VAL A 26 0.64 -12.76 17.12
N ALA A 27 0.93 -11.85 16.19
CA ALA A 27 1.90 -10.78 16.43
C ALA A 27 1.42 -9.89 17.58
N SER A 28 2.34 -9.49 18.45
CA SER A 28 2.05 -8.54 19.53
C SER A 28 1.73 -7.15 18.97
N SER A 29 1.00 -6.33 19.74
CA SER A 29 0.69 -4.95 19.34
C SER A 29 1.94 -4.13 19.03
N ASP A 30 3.03 -4.35 19.76
CA ASP A 30 4.31 -3.66 19.56
C ASP A 30 4.97 -4.07 18.23
N GLU A 31 4.94 -5.36 17.87
CA GLU A 31 5.46 -5.84 16.59
C GLU A 31 4.65 -5.28 15.42
N ILE A 32 3.32 -5.21 15.54
CA ILE A 32 2.45 -4.58 14.53
C ILE A 32 2.79 -3.10 14.37
N VAL A 33 2.95 -2.38 15.48
CA VAL A 33 3.32 -0.96 15.47
C VAL A 33 4.68 -0.75 14.79
N ALA A 34 5.68 -1.57 15.12
CA ALA A 34 7.01 -1.49 14.54
C ALA A 34 6.99 -1.80 13.03
N ALA A 35 6.27 -2.85 12.62
CA ALA A 35 6.11 -3.23 11.22
C ALA A 35 5.46 -2.10 10.40
N ARG A 36 4.37 -1.52 10.90
CA ARG A 36 3.71 -0.36 10.28
C ARG A 36 4.65 0.83 10.12
N GLN A 37 5.40 1.18 11.17
CA GLN A 37 6.34 2.30 11.10
C GLN A 37 7.47 2.04 10.10
N ALA A 38 7.94 0.80 9.98
CA ALA A 38 8.89 0.41 8.94
C ALA A 38 8.29 0.54 7.54
N SER A 39 7.04 0.11 7.36
CA SER A 39 6.30 0.25 6.10
C SER A 39 6.14 1.71 5.69
N MET A 40 5.75 2.60 6.62
CA MET A 40 5.66 4.05 6.36
C MET A 40 6.99 4.65 5.94
N LYS A 41 8.10 4.23 6.56
CA LYS A 41 9.46 4.68 6.19
C LYS A 41 9.85 4.20 4.80
N ALA A 42 9.53 2.96 4.44
CA ALA A 42 9.79 2.40 3.12
C ALA A 42 9.01 3.16 2.03
N MET A 43 7.72 3.41 2.24
CA MET A 43 6.91 4.22 1.32
C MET A 43 7.45 5.65 1.17
N ALA A 44 7.83 6.29 2.28
CA ALA A 44 8.43 7.64 2.24
C ALA A 44 9.75 7.66 1.43
N ALA A 45 10.59 6.64 1.58
CA ALA A 45 11.83 6.51 0.82
C ALA A 45 11.58 6.27 -0.68
N ALA A 46 10.58 5.46 -1.02
CA ALA A 46 10.16 5.21 -2.39
C ALA A 46 9.62 6.50 -3.05
N ALA A 47 8.64 7.16 -2.42
CA ALA A 47 8.09 8.42 -2.93
C ALA A 47 9.16 9.51 -3.08
N LYS A 48 10.08 9.62 -2.12
CA LYS A 48 11.23 10.54 -2.19
C LYS A 48 12.13 10.23 -3.37
N THR A 49 12.44 8.95 -3.62
CA THR A 49 13.28 8.53 -4.75
C THR A 49 12.68 9.00 -6.07
N ILE A 50 11.39 8.76 -6.27
CA ILE A 50 10.68 9.16 -7.50
C ILE A 50 10.63 10.70 -7.60
N ALA A 51 10.32 11.40 -6.51
CA ALA A 51 10.26 12.85 -6.48
C ALA A 51 11.62 13.50 -6.78
N GLU A 52 12.73 12.93 -6.31
CA GLU A 52 14.07 13.42 -6.61
C GLU A 52 14.46 13.23 -8.07
N MET A 53 14.04 12.13 -8.71
CA MET A 53 14.27 11.90 -10.14
C MET A 53 13.54 12.94 -10.99
N PHE A 54 12.25 13.14 -10.76
CA PHE A 54 11.47 14.18 -11.46
C PHE A 54 12.00 15.58 -11.13
N GLY A 55 12.35 15.85 -9.88
CA GLY A 55 12.90 17.12 -9.44
C GLY A 55 14.36 17.39 -9.86
N GLY A 56 15.02 16.49 -10.57
CA GLY A 56 16.41 16.64 -11.01
C GLY A 56 17.44 16.64 -9.87
N LYS A 57 17.05 16.23 -8.66
CA LYS A 57 17.93 16.10 -7.49
C LYS A 57 18.68 14.77 -7.46
N ARG A 58 18.20 13.80 -8.24
CA ARG A 58 18.81 12.50 -8.47
C ARG A 58 18.80 12.22 -9.97
N ALA A 59 19.85 11.55 -10.47
CA ALA A 59 19.84 11.03 -11.83
C ALA A 59 18.69 10.03 -12.01
N TYR A 60 17.96 10.15 -13.12
CA TYR A 60 16.91 9.20 -13.46
C TYR A 60 17.52 7.85 -13.87
N ASP A 61 16.95 6.78 -13.32
CA ASP A 61 17.23 5.40 -13.68
C ASP A 61 15.90 4.64 -13.73
N ALA A 62 15.60 4.02 -14.87
CA ALA A 62 14.30 3.39 -15.10
C ALA A 62 14.06 2.20 -14.15
N ALA A 63 15.10 1.43 -13.83
CA ALA A 63 15.00 0.30 -12.91
C ALA A 63 14.71 0.77 -11.48
N SER A 64 15.40 1.82 -11.01
CA SER A 64 15.17 2.43 -9.71
C SER A 64 13.81 3.12 -9.62
N PHE A 65 13.34 3.75 -10.71
CA PHE A 65 11.98 4.30 -10.78
C PHE A 65 10.93 3.21 -10.62
N LYS A 66 11.09 2.10 -11.36
CA LYS A 66 10.21 0.92 -11.26
C LYS A 66 10.20 0.31 -9.87
N ALA A 67 11.37 0.02 -9.30
CA ALA A 67 11.46 -0.56 -7.95
C ALA A 67 10.80 0.34 -6.89
N ALA A 68 10.91 1.67 -7.02
CA ALA A 68 10.24 2.60 -6.11
C ALA A 68 8.72 2.64 -6.32
N ALA A 69 8.24 2.59 -7.56
CA ALA A 69 6.81 2.54 -7.86
C ALA A 69 6.15 1.25 -7.36
N GLU A 70 6.79 0.11 -7.60
CA GLU A 70 6.37 -1.20 -7.07
C GLU A 70 6.37 -1.21 -5.54
N ALA A 71 7.37 -0.62 -4.90
CA ALA A 71 7.43 -0.52 -3.44
C ALA A 71 6.30 0.33 -2.84
N LEU A 72 5.78 1.33 -3.57
CA LEU A 72 4.58 2.05 -3.18
C LEU A 72 3.35 1.16 -3.34
N SER A 73 3.10 0.63 -4.53
CA SER A 73 1.95 -0.23 -4.84
C SER A 73 1.81 -1.41 -3.85
N ALA A 74 2.93 -2.07 -3.52
CA ALA A 74 2.93 -3.21 -2.60
C ALA A 74 2.57 -2.87 -1.15
N ARG A 75 2.54 -1.59 -0.76
CA ARG A 75 2.39 -1.13 0.64
C ARG A 75 1.23 -0.19 0.85
N THR A 76 0.51 0.18 -0.20
CA THR A 76 -0.66 1.06 -0.16
C THR A 76 -1.95 0.23 -0.28
N GLY A 77 -3.11 0.88 -0.35
CA GLY A 77 -4.38 0.17 -0.53
C GLY A 77 -4.69 -0.80 0.63
N PRO A 78 -5.16 -2.02 0.34
CA PRO A 78 -5.50 -3.01 1.37
C PRO A 78 -4.34 -3.38 2.30
N ALA A 79 -3.10 -3.40 1.79
CA ALA A 79 -1.92 -3.69 2.60
C ALA A 79 -1.73 -2.63 3.70
N LEU A 80 -1.92 -1.35 3.34
CA LEU A 80 -1.89 -0.25 4.29
C LEU A 80 -2.99 -0.37 5.34
N MET A 81 -4.22 -0.71 4.94
CA MET A 81 -5.36 -0.82 5.86
C MET A 81 -5.12 -1.91 6.92
N ALA A 82 -4.55 -3.04 6.52
CA ALA A 82 -4.25 -4.17 7.39
C ALA A 82 -3.23 -3.84 8.49
N GLU A 83 -2.41 -2.80 8.33
CA GLU A 83 -1.43 -2.35 9.32
C GLU A 83 -2.07 -1.56 10.50
N PHE A 84 -3.38 -1.32 10.49
CA PHE A 84 -4.10 -0.55 11.51
C PHE A 84 -5.25 -1.33 12.17
N PRO A 85 -4.97 -2.50 12.79
CA PRO A 85 -5.99 -3.24 13.54
C PRO A 85 -6.39 -2.47 14.82
N ALA A 86 -7.62 -2.69 15.25
CA ALA A 86 -8.16 -2.13 16.49
C ALA A 86 -7.23 -2.46 17.68
N GLY A 87 -7.06 -1.50 18.59
CA GLY A 87 -6.20 -1.67 19.77
C GLY A 87 -4.70 -1.42 19.53
N THR A 88 -4.27 -1.07 18.31
CA THR A 88 -2.86 -0.71 17.99
C THR A 88 -2.66 0.79 17.73
N LEU A 89 -3.64 1.62 18.12
CA LEU A 89 -3.65 3.07 17.93
C LEU A 89 -3.22 3.79 19.22
N GLY A 90 -3.00 5.11 19.15
CA GLY A 90 -2.55 5.93 20.28
C GLY A 90 -1.04 5.88 20.49
N ALA A 91 -0.53 6.52 21.54
CA ALA A 91 0.91 6.44 21.85
C ALA A 91 1.28 5.00 22.26
N PRO A 92 2.42 4.44 21.80
CA PRO A 92 3.52 5.10 21.09
C PRO A 92 3.44 5.02 19.55
N SER A 93 2.33 4.53 18.98
CA SER A 93 2.24 4.23 17.54
C SER A 93 2.38 5.45 16.63
N GLY A 94 1.95 6.62 17.12
CA GLY A 94 1.77 7.82 16.30
C GLY A 94 0.49 7.83 15.46
N ALA A 95 -0.28 6.74 15.46
CA ALA A 95 -1.62 6.67 14.86
C ALA A 95 -2.66 7.21 15.84
N LYS A 96 -3.57 8.06 15.36
CA LYS A 96 -4.67 8.61 16.15
C LYS A 96 -5.79 7.58 16.34
N ALA A 97 -6.51 7.65 17.47
CA ALA A 97 -7.67 6.78 17.73
C ALA A 97 -8.83 7.08 16.78
N GLU A 98 -8.83 8.27 16.18
CA GLU A 98 -9.76 8.74 15.16
C GLU A 98 -9.80 7.85 13.91
N ILE A 99 -8.78 7.01 13.68
CA ILE A 99 -8.82 5.97 12.64
C ILE A 99 -9.97 4.99 12.89
N ASP A 100 -10.28 4.62 14.14
CA ASP A 100 -11.43 3.75 14.44
C ASP A 100 -12.76 4.49 14.27
N GLN A 101 -12.81 5.77 14.65
CA GLN A 101 -14.03 6.58 14.59
C GLN A 101 -14.42 6.94 13.16
N ALA A 102 -13.43 7.14 12.28
CA ALA A 102 -13.61 7.49 10.88
C ALA A 102 -12.98 6.44 9.96
N ARG A 103 -13.15 5.16 10.31
CA ARG A 103 -12.58 4.01 9.57
C ARG A 103 -12.90 4.04 8.07
N PRO A 104 -14.15 4.28 7.64
CA PRO A 104 -14.45 4.32 6.20
C PRO A 104 -13.68 5.41 5.44
N GLU A 105 -13.39 6.54 6.08
CA GLU A 105 -12.65 7.63 5.45
C GLU A 105 -11.14 7.34 5.41
N PHE A 106 -10.60 6.72 6.45
CA PHE A 106 -9.22 6.22 6.44
C PHE A 106 -9.02 5.18 5.32
N GLU A 107 -9.95 4.23 5.20
CA GLU A 107 -9.91 3.20 4.16
C GLU A 107 -10.10 3.79 2.77
N ALA A 108 -10.99 4.78 2.59
CA ALA A 108 -11.15 5.46 1.30
C ALA A 108 -9.85 6.16 0.85
N LEU A 109 -9.18 6.89 1.75
CA LEU A 109 -7.88 7.51 1.45
C LEU A 109 -6.81 6.44 1.15
N ALA A 110 -6.74 5.37 1.94
CA ALA A 110 -5.79 4.29 1.71
C ALA A 110 -6.03 3.58 0.37
N SER A 111 -7.30 3.36 -0.02
CA SER A 111 -7.69 2.78 -1.32
C SER A 111 -7.24 3.67 -2.46
N HIS A 112 -7.56 4.97 -2.39
CA HIS A 112 -7.22 5.90 -3.47
C HIS A 112 -5.71 6.05 -3.64
N ILE A 113 -4.95 6.10 -2.54
CA ILE A 113 -3.47 6.03 -2.61
C ILE A 113 -3.02 4.72 -3.29
N GLY A 114 -3.67 3.60 -3.00
CA GLY A 114 -3.44 2.30 -3.64
C GLY A 114 -3.63 2.34 -5.15
N GLU A 115 -4.80 2.80 -5.60
CA GLU A 115 -5.17 2.90 -7.01
C GLU A 115 -4.18 3.78 -7.81
N LEU A 116 -3.79 4.92 -7.24
CA LEU A 116 -2.79 5.81 -7.84
C LEU A 116 -1.41 5.15 -7.90
N ALA A 117 -1.01 4.42 -6.85
CA ALA A 117 0.27 3.73 -6.80
C ALA A 117 0.33 2.55 -7.78
N ASP A 118 -0.77 1.82 -7.96
CA ASP A 118 -0.89 0.76 -8.95
C ASP A 118 -0.80 1.31 -10.37
N ALA A 119 -1.46 2.44 -10.66
CA ALA A 119 -1.33 3.14 -11.94
C ALA A 119 0.11 3.62 -12.19
N LEU A 120 0.81 4.09 -11.15
CA LEU A 120 2.21 4.51 -11.23
C LEU A 120 3.12 3.31 -11.51
N ALA A 121 2.92 2.19 -10.82
CA ALA A 121 3.67 0.95 -11.04
C ALA A 121 3.46 0.41 -12.47
N ALA A 122 2.21 0.39 -12.96
CA ALA A 122 1.89 -0.02 -14.32
C ALA A 122 2.60 0.84 -15.39
N LYS A 123 2.74 2.15 -15.16
CA LYS A 123 3.53 3.02 -16.04
C LYS A 123 5.03 2.74 -15.95
N ALA A 124 5.51 2.37 -14.77
CA ALA A 124 6.91 2.07 -14.58
C ALA A 124 7.38 0.81 -15.31
N GLU A 125 6.47 -0.14 -15.62
CA GLU A 125 6.76 -1.32 -16.44
C GLU A 125 7.28 -0.99 -17.84
N THR A 126 6.81 0.11 -18.42
CA THR A 126 7.19 0.54 -19.77
C THR A 126 7.98 1.85 -19.76
N ALA A 127 8.61 2.17 -18.61
CA ALA A 127 9.31 3.43 -18.42
C ALA A 127 10.46 3.62 -19.43
N PRO A 128 10.54 4.78 -20.10
CA PRO A 128 11.62 5.07 -21.04
C PRO A 128 12.97 5.22 -20.31
N ALA A 129 14.07 5.12 -21.07
CA ALA A 129 15.44 5.25 -20.55
C ALA A 129 15.80 6.65 -20.01
N ARG A 130 14.96 7.66 -20.27
CA ARG A 130 15.09 9.03 -19.77
C ARG A 130 13.71 9.57 -19.44
N ILE A 131 13.62 10.55 -18.54
CA ILE A 131 12.36 11.26 -18.33
C ILE A 131 11.95 11.99 -19.62
N THR A 132 10.78 11.66 -20.13
CA THR A 132 10.17 12.24 -21.33
C THR A 132 9.04 13.21 -20.95
N GLY A 133 8.56 13.99 -21.92
CA GLY A 133 7.49 14.97 -21.67
C GLY A 133 6.15 14.35 -21.24
N ASP A 134 5.83 13.14 -21.69
CA ASP A 134 4.63 12.39 -21.32
C ASP A 134 4.64 11.87 -19.87
N MET A 135 5.83 11.69 -19.28
CA MET A 135 5.93 11.36 -17.85
C MET A 135 5.70 12.58 -16.96
N ARG A 136 5.89 13.79 -17.51
CA ARG A 136 5.81 15.04 -16.76
C ARG A 136 4.37 15.44 -16.53
N MET A 137 4.11 15.99 -15.35
CA MET A 137 2.90 16.78 -15.17
C MET A 137 3.07 18.01 -16.06
N GLY A 138 2.26 18.13 -17.11
CA GLY A 138 2.21 19.37 -17.87
C GLY A 138 1.88 20.50 -16.89
N ALA A 139 2.41 21.70 -17.12
CA ALA A 139 1.74 22.88 -16.60
C ALA A 139 0.32 22.76 -17.15
N MET A 140 -0.66 22.48 -16.30
CA MET A 140 -2.07 22.39 -16.66
C MET A 140 -2.30 23.55 -17.61
N THR A 141 -2.40 23.26 -18.91
CA THR A 141 -2.70 24.27 -19.91
C THR A 141 -4.01 24.81 -19.41
N SER A 142 -3.95 26.02 -18.86
CA SER A 142 -5.08 26.79 -18.41
C SER A 142 -6.17 26.55 -19.44
N MET A 143 -7.16 25.73 -19.09
CA MET A 143 -8.29 25.55 -19.96
C MET A 143 -8.83 26.95 -20.17
N ASP A 144 -8.88 27.28 -21.46
CA ASP A 144 -9.21 28.55 -22.06
C ASP A 144 -10.10 29.45 -21.22
N GLY A 145 -9.79 30.75 -21.26
CA GLY A 145 -10.63 31.82 -20.75
C GLY A 145 -12.01 31.86 -21.42
N GLY A 146 -12.88 30.92 -21.04
CA GLY A 146 -14.28 30.82 -21.41
C GLY A 146 -15.16 31.06 -20.17
N SER A 147 -15.53 32.34 -20.00
CA SER A 147 -16.69 32.87 -19.26
C SER A 147 -17.46 31.96 -18.27
N LEU A 148 -17.33 32.34 -16.99
CA LEU A 148 -18.35 32.40 -15.93
C LEU A 148 -19.77 31.88 -16.28
N LEU A 149 -20.18 30.73 -15.73
CA LEU A 149 -21.45 30.53 -14.98
C LEU A 149 -21.67 29.06 -14.56
N GLY A 150 -21.62 28.79 -13.26
CA GLY A 150 -22.74 28.11 -12.62
C GLY A 150 -22.92 26.59 -12.77
N LYS A 151 -21.86 25.81 -12.93
CA LYS A 151 -21.89 24.40 -12.53
C LYS A 151 -20.56 24.05 -11.90
N ARG A 152 -20.56 23.78 -10.59
CA ARG A 152 -19.52 22.91 -10.02
C ARG A 152 -19.62 21.61 -10.80
N LEU A 153 -18.83 21.49 -11.86
CA LEU A 153 -18.42 20.20 -12.35
C LEU A 153 -17.86 19.52 -11.11
N LYS A 154 -18.58 18.51 -10.61
CA LYS A 154 -17.89 17.40 -9.97
C LYS A 154 -16.76 17.09 -10.93
N THR A 155 -15.53 17.44 -10.55
CA THR A 155 -14.34 16.96 -11.24
C THR A 155 -14.55 15.47 -11.33
N THR A 156 -14.92 14.99 -12.52
CA THR A 156 -14.87 13.58 -12.83
C THR A 156 -13.43 13.20 -12.53
N GLU A 157 -13.21 12.41 -11.49
CA GLU A 157 -11.89 11.87 -11.17
C GLU A 157 -11.34 11.31 -12.48
N ALA A 158 -10.28 11.93 -12.98
CA ALA A 158 -9.65 11.47 -14.20
C ALA A 158 -9.13 10.06 -13.92
N ASP A 159 -9.40 9.12 -14.84
CA ASP A 159 -8.88 7.76 -14.75
C ASP A 159 -7.35 7.82 -14.47
N PRO A 160 -6.87 7.29 -13.34
CA PRO A 160 -5.45 7.29 -12.99
C PRO A 160 -4.55 6.75 -14.10
N ALA A 161 -5.02 5.78 -14.90
CA ALA A 161 -4.25 5.22 -16.01
C ALA A 161 -3.90 6.27 -17.08
N GLY A 162 -4.72 7.31 -17.23
CA GLY A 162 -4.50 8.41 -18.18
C GLY A 162 -3.52 9.48 -17.70
N LEU A 163 -3.15 9.50 -16.42
CA LEU A 163 -2.35 10.58 -15.84
C LEU A 163 -0.83 10.38 -16.10
N PRO A 164 -0.04 11.46 -16.24
CA PRO A 164 1.42 11.35 -16.24
C PRO A 164 1.96 10.78 -14.93
N ALA A 165 3.11 10.10 -14.98
CA ALA A 165 3.73 9.49 -13.81
C ALA A 165 4.06 10.51 -12.69
N GLU A 166 4.54 11.71 -13.06
CA GLU A 166 4.80 12.79 -12.10
C GLU A 166 3.50 13.31 -11.46
N HIS A 167 2.39 13.34 -12.20
CA HIS A 167 1.08 13.74 -11.67
C HIS A 167 0.53 12.68 -10.71
N LEU A 168 0.65 11.39 -11.03
CA LEU A 168 0.27 10.31 -10.11
C LEU A 168 1.04 10.41 -8.79
N LEU A 169 2.36 10.62 -8.83
CA LEU A 169 3.15 10.85 -7.63
C LEU A 169 2.66 12.05 -6.83
N HIS A 170 2.30 13.15 -7.51
CA HIS A 170 1.77 14.34 -6.85
C HIS A 170 0.48 14.05 -6.08
N LEU A 171 -0.46 13.32 -6.70
CA LEU A 171 -1.72 12.93 -6.05
C LEU A 171 -1.48 11.97 -4.88
N ILE A 172 -0.59 10.98 -5.02
CA ILE A 172 -0.17 10.10 -3.92
C ILE A 172 0.34 10.92 -2.73
N LEU A 173 1.23 11.89 -2.97
CA LEU A 173 1.79 12.74 -1.92
C LEU A 173 0.74 13.66 -1.28
N GLN A 174 -0.21 14.16 -2.07
CA GLN A 174 -1.34 14.95 -1.57
C GLN A 174 -2.19 14.14 -0.60
N ASP A 175 -2.52 12.90 -0.94
CA ASP A 175 -3.34 12.05 -0.08
C ASP A 175 -2.57 11.52 1.13
N CYS A 176 -1.26 11.26 1.00
CA CYS A 176 -0.39 11.02 2.15
C CYS A 176 -0.48 12.19 3.15
N SER A 177 -0.45 13.43 2.65
CA SER A 177 -0.56 14.63 3.50
C SER A 177 -1.95 14.74 4.16
N SER A 178 -3.03 14.54 3.38
CA SER A 178 -4.41 14.57 3.87
C SER A 178 -4.64 13.51 4.96
N CYS A 179 -4.19 12.27 4.71
CA CYS A 179 -4.27 11.17 5.66
C CYS A 179 -3.48 11.49 6.94
N HIS A 180 -2.23 11.96 6.82
CA HIS A 180 -1.42 12.31 7.99
C HIS A 180 -1.99 13.47 8.81
N SER A 181 -2.53 14.49 8.16
CA SER A 181 -3.18 15.63 8.84
C SER A 181 -4.30 15.16 9.77
N LYS A 182 -5.13 14.23 9.27
CA LYS A 182 -6.27 13.71 10.01
C LYS A 182 -5.89 12.62 11.02
N PHE A 183 -5.10 11.64 10.61
CA PHE A 183 -4.94 10.36 11.30
C PHE A 183 -3.57 10.12 11.94
N ARG A 184 -2.59 11.00 11.75
CA ARG A 184 -1.28 10.90 12.42
C ARG A 184 -1.16 11.93 13.53
N GLN A 185 -0.60 11.53 14.66
CA GLN A 185 -0.23 12.43 15.75
C GLN A 185 0.88 13.37 15.28
N LYS A 186 0.81 14.65 15.66
CA LYS A 186 1.91 15.58 15.43
C LYS A 186 3.09 15.16 16.29
N VAL A 187 4.27 15.07 15.68
CA VAL A 187 5.51 14.92 16.43
C VAL A 187 5.73 16.24 17.16
N LYS A 188 5.83 16.19 18.50
CA LYS A 188 6.18 17.35 19.32
C LYS A 188 7.68 17.61 19.25
#